data_AF-A0A833M2Y8-F1
#
_entry.id   AF-A0A833M2Y8-F1
#
_cell.length_a   1.000
_cell.length_b   1.000
_cell.length_c   1.000
_cell.angle_alpha   90.00
_cell.angle_beta   90.00
_cell.angle_gamma   90.00
#
_symmetry.space_group_name_H-M   'P 1'
#
loop_
_entity.id
_entity.type
_entity.pdbx_description
1 polymer ?
#
loop_
_entity_poly.entity_id
_entity_poly.type
_entity_poly.pdbx_seq_one_letter_code
_entity_poly.pdbx_strand_id
1 'polypeptide(L)'
;MTAQATVRSYLIFTGTGPILVLSTYPALSDPRLVAKLQYKGISKFIAYEVALDAVRARYEHAFANVAKDLDAVEDIRVLDFNGHQIMANFSLDELGEPLKFGG
;
A
#
# COMPACT_ATOMS: atom_id res chain seq x y z
N MET A 1 6.65 7.69 24.93
CA MET A 1 6.02 8.51 23.88
C MET A 1 5.97 7.66 22.63
N THR A 2 4.85 6.97 22.40
CA THR A 2 4.63 6.20 21.17
C THR A 2 4.40 7.19 20.04
N ALA A 3 5.30 7.21 19.05
CA ALA A 3 5.07 7.95 17.83
C ALA A 3 3.73 7.48 17.23
N GLN A 4 2.82 8.41 16.98
CA GLN A 4 1.61 8.13 16.20
C GLN A 4 2.09 7.58 14.85
N ALA A 5 1.80 6.31 14.56
CA ALA A 5 2.27 5.69 13.34
C ALA A 5 1.62 6.43 12.15
N THR A 6 2.44 7.15 11.38
CA THR A 6 1.95 7.84 10.18
C THR A 6 1.58 6.79 9.15
N VAL A 7 0.28 6.70 8.81
CA VAL A 7 -0.20 5.81 7.77
C VAL A 7 0.37 6.25 6.42
N ARG A 8 0.89 5.29 5.67
CA ARG A 8 1.41 5.45 4.31
C ARG A 8 0.59 4.63 3.34
N SER A 9 0.62 5.01 2.06
CA SER A 9 -0.08 4.31 1.00
C SER A 9 0.87 3.81 -0.07
N TYR A 10 0.71 2.54 -0.46
CA TYR A 10 1.53 1.91 -1.49
C TYR A 10 0.67 1.29 -2.59
N LEU A 11 1.06 1.52 -3.83
CA LEU A 11 0.57 0.81 -5.00
C LEU A 11 1.54 -0.32 -5.32
N ILE A 12 1.11 -1.56 -5.21
CA ILE A 12 1.95 -2.76 -5.34
C ILE A 12 1.48 -3.58 -6.55
N PHE A 13 2.31 -3.65 -7.58
CA PHE A 13 2.14 -4.55 -8.72
C PHE A 13 2.60 -5.95 -8.33
N THR A 14 1.63 -6.86 -8.25
CA THR A 14 1.85 -8.30 -7.97
C THR A 14 1.65 -9.13 -9.23
N GLY A 15 1.88 -10.45 -9.17
CA GLY A 15 1.72 -11.34 -10.31
C GLY A 15 0.30 -11.41 -10.88
N THR A 16 -0.74 -11.13 -10.08
CA THR A 16 -2.15 -11.17 -10.52
C THR A 16 -2.71 -9.79 -10.85
N GLY A 17 -1.95 -8.72 -10.63
CA GLY A 17 -2.39 -7.33 -10.82
C GLY A 17 -1.97 -6.41 -9.66
N PRO A 18 -2.26 -5.11 -9.79
CA PRO A 18 -1.95 -4.16 -8.74
C PRO A 18 -2.92 -4.27 -7.57
N ILE A 19 -2.41 -4.03 -6.37
CA ILE A 19 -3.19 -3.83 -5.14
C ILE A 19 -2.79 -2.47 -4.54
N LEU A 20 -3.74 -1.79 -3.91
CA LEU A 20 -3.51 -0.57 -3.16
C LEU A 20 -3.59 -0.91 -1.68
N VAL A 21 -2.59 -0.51 -0.90
CA VAL A 21 -2.49 -0.85 0.53
C VAL A 21 -2.24 0.39 1.37
N LEU A 22 -2.73 0.36 2.61
CA LEU A 22 -2.33 1.27 3.68
C LEU A 22 -1.42 0.53 4.64
N SER A 23 -0.39 1.21 5.14
CA SER A 23 0.55 0.62 6.09
C SER A 23 1.01 1.62 7.13
N THR A 24 1.22 1.12 8.33
CA THR A 24 1.83 1.86 9.45
C THR A 24 3.35 1.71 9.51
N TYR A 25 3.92 0.84 8.67
CA TYR A 25 5.37 0.65 8.61
C TYR A 25 6.06 1.87 8.00
N PRO A 26 7.25 2.24 8.50
CA PRO A 26 7.92 3.49 8.13
C PRO A 26 8.40 3.54 6.67
N ALA A 27 8.54 2.40 6.01
CA ALA A 27 8.98 2.32 4.62
C ALA A 27 8.46 1.05 3.93
N LEU A 28 8.34 1.11 2.60
CA LEU A 28 7.98 -0.03 1.76
C LEU A 28 9.01 -1.17 1.82
N SER A 29 10.27 -0.83 2.09
CA SER A 29 11.36 -1.79 2.28
C SER A 29 11.48 -2.30 3.73
N ASP A 30 10.55 -1.95 4.62
CA ASP A 30 10.57 -2.44 6.00
C ASP A 30 10.48 -3.99 6.01
N PRO A 31 11.42 -4.71 6.63
CA PRO A 31 11.42 -6.16 6.62
C PRO A 31 10.13 -6.80 7.16
N ARG A 32 9.43 -6.13 8.09
CA ARG A 32 8.18 -6.61 8.67
C ARG A 32 7.03 -6.52 7.65
N LEU A 33 7.00 -5.45 6.86
CA LEU A 33 6.06 -5.30 5.75
C LEU A 33 6.31 -6.38 4.69
N VAL A 34 7.58 -6.50 4.26
CA VAL A 34 8.00 -7.47 3.25
C VAL A 34 7.66 -8.91 3.67
N ALA A 35 7.92 -9.28 4.93
CA ALA A 35 7.59 -10.60 5.45
C ALA A 35 6.08 -10.89 5.40
N LYS A 36 5.23 -9.88 5.66
CA LYS A 36 3.76 -10.03 5.53
C LYS A 36 3.32 -10.23 4.08
N LEU A 37 3.93 -9.54 3.11
CA LEU A 37 3.67 -9.77 1.68
C LEU A 37 4.10 -11.18 1.26
N GLN A 38 5.29 -11.61 1.67
CA GLN A 38 5.80 -12.95 1.39
C GLN A 38 4.92 -14.06 2.00
N TYR A 39 4.45 -13.88 3.23
CA TYR A 39 3.50 -14.80 3.87
C TYR A 39 2.19 -14.95 3.09
N LYS A 40 1.79 -13.92 2.33
CA LYS A 40 0.64 -13.94 1.42
C LYS A 40 0.97 -14.46 0.02
N GLY A 41 2.16 -15.03 -0.18
CA GLY A 41 2.62 -15.56 -1.47
C GLY A 41 3.14 -14.50 -2.45
N ILE A 42 3.28 -13.24 -2.02
CA ILE A 42 3.82 -12.15 -2.84
C ILE A 42 5.32 -12.07 -2.61
N SER A 43 6.08 -12.93 -3.30
CA SER A 43 7.55 -13.01 -3.19
C SER A 43 8.29 -12.10 -4.17
N LYS A 44 7.61 -11.65 -5.24
CA LYS A 44 8.11 -10.69 -6.23
C LYS A 44 7.08 -9.60 -6.48
N PHE A 45 7.51 -8.34 -6.46
CA PHE A 45 6.63 -7.20 -6.72
C PHE A 45 7.40 -5.95 -7.14
N ILE A 46 6.69 -5.03 -7.78
CA ILE A 46 7.12 -3.64 -7.99
C ILE A 46 6.16 -2.78 -7.21
N ALA A 47 6.66 -1.88 -6.38
CA ALA A 47 5.80 -1.05 -5.55
C ALA A 47 6.23 0.40 -5.53
N TYR A 48 5.24 1.28 -5.41
CA TYR A 48 5.37 2.73 -5.42
C TYR A 48 4.72 3.27 -4.15
N GLU A 49 5.38 4.24 -3.51
CA GLU A 49 4.70 5.11 -2.55
C GLU A 49 3.84 6.11 -3.34
N VAL A 50 2.57 6.21 -2.96
CA VAL A 50 1.61 7.12 -3.58
C VAL A 50 1.11 8.11 -2.55
N ALA A 51 0.74 9.31 -2.99
CA ALA A 51 0.31 10.39 -2.10
C ALA A 51 -0.94 9.99 -1.29
N LEU A 52 -0.82 10.01 0.04
CA LEU A 52 -1.90 9.60 0.95
C LEU A 52 -3.17 10.43 0.76
N ASP A 53 -3.02 11.74 0.55
CA ASP A 53 -4.16 12.63 0.35
C ASP A 53 -4.92 12.31 -0.94
N ALA A 54 -4.20 11.96 -2.02
CA ALA A 54 -4.82 11.54 -3.27
C ALA A 54 -5.56 10.20 -3.10
N VAL A 55 -4.98 9.26 -2.35
CA VAL A 55 -5.62 7.98 -2.03
C VAL A 55 -6.88 8.20 -1.20
N ARG A 56 -6.82 9.05 -0.15
CA ARG A 56 -7.96 9.39 0.69
C ARG A 56 -9.09 10.02 -0.13
N ALA A 57 -8.78 10.93 -1.05
CA ALA A 57 -9.79 11.57 -1.90
C ALA A 57 -10.45 10.58 -2.88
N ARG A 58 -9.66 9.68 -3.48
CA ARG A 58 -10.16 8.70 -4.47
C ARG A 58 -10.93 7.54 -3.84
N TYR A 59 -10.65 7.22 -2.57
CA TYR A 59 -11.16 6.04 -1.87
C TYR A 59 -11.87 6.37 -0.55
N GLU A 60 -12.47 7.56 -0.42
CA GLU A 60 -12.96 8.15 0.84
C GLU A 60 -13.60 7.13 1.82
N HIS A 61 -14.62 6.39 1.37
CA HIS A 61 -15.32 5.41 2.21
C HIS A 61 -14.44 4.24 2.64
N ALA A 62 -13.69 3.64 1.70
CA ALA A 62 -12.81 2.51 1.99
C ALA A 62 -11.63 2.94 2.87
N PHE A 63 -11.11 4.15 2.62
CA PHE A 63 -9.99 4.71 3.36
C PHE A 63 -10.33 4.88 4.84
N ALA A 64 -11.48 5.47 5.16
CA ALA A 64 -11.89 5.71 6.55
C ALA A 64 -12.00 4.40 7.35
N ASN A 65 -12.57 3.36 6.74
CA ASN A 65 -12.70 2.05 7.38
C ASN A 65 -11.33 1.38 7.60
N VAL A 66 -10.49 1.35 6.56
CA VAL A 66 -9.18 0.68 6.63
C VAL A 66 -8.18 1.43 7.52
N ALA A 67 -8.21 2.76 7.52
CA ALA A 67 -7.37 3.57 8.41
C ALA A 67 -7.73 3.34 9.88
N LYS A 68 -9.03 3.26 10.20
CA LYS A 68 -9.51 2.94 11.56
C LYS A 68 -9.03 1.56 12.04
N ASP A 69 -8.99 0.57 11.15
CA ASP A 69 -8.46 -0.76 11.47
C ASP A 69 -6.95 -0.75 11.78
N LEU A 70 -6.22 0.26 11.29
CA LEU A 70 -4.79 0.45 11.51
C LEU A 70 -4.46 1.29 12.76
N ASP A 71 -5.42 2.08 13.29
CA ASP A 71 -5.18 2.94 14.47
C ASP A 71 -4.75 2.14 15.72
N ALA A 72 -5.18 0.88 15.82
CA ALA A 72 -4.93 0.03 16.98
C ALA A 72 -3.72 -0.89 16.85
N VAL A 73 -3.12 -1.03 15.65
CA VAL A 73 -2.10 -2.06 15.39
C VAL A 73 -1.10 -1.64 14.31
N GLU A 74 0.18 -1.97 14.54
CA GLU A 74 1.20 -1.85 13.49
C GLU A 74 1.00 -2.96 12.44
N ASP A 75 0.32 -2.64 11.34
CA ASP A 75 0.01 -3.58 10.26
C ASP A 75 -0.01 -2.92 8.86
N ILE A 76 -0.30 -3.76 7.86
CA ILE A 76 -0.62 -3.42 6.47
C ILE A 76 -2.01 -3.98 6.12
N ARG A 77 -2.84 -3.17 5.48
CA ARG A 77 -4.19 -3.53 5.04
C ARG A 77 -4.38 -3.20 3.57
N VAL A 78 -5.10 -4.09 2.88
CA VAL A 78 -5.49 -3.87 1.48
C VAL A 78 -6.66 -2.89 1.46
N LEU A 79 -6.50 -1.78 0.72
CA LEU A 79 -7.52 -0.78 0.48
C LEU A 79 -8.32 -1.10 -0.79
N ASP A 80 -7.63 -1.56 -1.84
CA ASP A 80 -8.26 -1.99 -3.10
C ASP A 80 -7.44 -3.15 -3.70
N PHE A 81 -8.13 -4.12 -4.28
CA PHE A 81 -7.56 -5.26 -5.01
C PHE A 81 -8.13 -5.39 -6.42
N ASN A 82 -9.04 -4.51 -6.83
CA ASN A 82 -9.56 -4.45 -8.18
C ASN A 82 -8.56 -3.72 -9.09
N GLY A 83 -7.70 -4.51 -9.75
CA GLY A 83 -6.64 -3.98 -10.60
C GLY A 83 -7.14 -3.03 -11.69
N HIS A 84 -8.34 -3.24 -12.26
CA HIS A 84 -8.89 -2.34 -13.26
C HIS A 84 -9.23 -0.96 -12.69
N GLN A 85 -9.85 -0.92 -11.52
CA GLN A 85 -10.18 0.33 -10.83
C GLN A 85 -8.92 1.10 -10.42
N ILE A 86 -7.93 0.38 -9.88
CA ILE A 86 -6.65 0.97 -9.51
C ILE A 86 -5.97 1.58 -10.75
N MET A 87 -5.88 0.84 -11.85
CA MET A 87 -5.25 1.34 -13.07
C MET A 87 -5.99 2.52 -13.71
N ALA A 88 -7.30 2.66 -13.49
CA ALA A 88 -8.06 3.83 -13.93
C ALA A 88 -7.86 5.06 -13.04
N ASN A 89 -7.54 4.86 -11.75
CA ASN A 89 -7.45 5.92 -10.75
C ASN A 89 -6.04 6.51 -10.58
N PHE A 90 -5.00 5.86 -11.11
CA PHE A 90 -3.62 6.29 -10.99
C PHE A 90 -2.96 6.43 -12.36
N SER A 91 -2.41 7.62 -12.64
CA SER A 91 -1.52 7.82 -13.79
C SER A 91 -0.18 7.16 -13.52
N LEU A 92 0.31 6.35 -14.46
CA LEU A 92 1.65 5.76 -14.36
C LEU A 92 2.76 6.81 -14.48
N ASP A 93 2.49 7.90 -15.21
CA ASP A 93 3.45 9.00 -15.41
C ASP A 93 3.65 9.84 -14.13
N GLU A 94 2.72 9.74 -13.17
CA GLU A 94 2.78 10.42 -11.88
C GLU A 94 3.41 9.55 -10.78
N LEU A 95 3.71 8.28 -11.07
CA LEU A 95 4.37 7.41 -10.11
C LEU A 95 5.84 7.79 -9.97
N GLY A 96 6.31 7.85 -8.71
CA GLY A 96 7.71 8.13 -8.40
C GLY A 96 8.64 6.94 -8.65
N GLU A 97 9.78 6.93 -7.97
CA GLU A 97 10.76 5.83 -8.07
C GLU A 97 10.18 4.51 -7.52
N PRO A 98 10.24 3.40 -8.30
CA PRO A 98 9.78 2.10 -7.84
C PRO A 98 10.77 1.43 -6.88
N LEU A 99 10.23 0.73 -5.88
CA LEU A 99 10.94 -0.37 -5.23
C LEU A 99 10.69 -1.67 -6.02
N LYS A 100 11.77 -2.34 -6.40
CA LYS A 100 11.73 -3.69 -7.00
C LYS A 100 12.16 -4.70 -5.94
N PHE A 101 11.34 -5.72 -5.70
CA PHE A 101 11.65 -6.78 -4.75
C PHE A 101 11.53 -8.16 -5.42
N GLY A 102 12.48 -9.06 -5.10
CA GLY A 102 12.35 -10.49 -5.40
C GLY A 102 12.96 -11.00 -6.72
N GLY A 103 13.76 -10.21 -7.44
CA GLY A 103 14.65 -10.64 -8.56
C GLY A 103 14.16 -11.81 -9.39
#